data_AF-A0A6F8TU91-F1
#
_entry.id   AF-A0A6F8TU91-F1
#
_cell.length_a   1.000
_cell.length_b   1.000
_cell.length_c   1.000
_cell.angle_alpha   90.00
_cell.angle_beta   90.00
_cell.angle_gamma   90.00
#
_symmetry.space_group_name_H-M   'P 1'
#
loop_
_entity.id
_entity.type
_entity.pdbx_description
1 polymer ?
#
loop_
_entity_poly.entity_id
_entity_poly.type
_entity_poly.pdbx_seq_one_letter_code
_entity_poly.pdbx_strand_id
1 'polypeptide(L)'
;MKKLLVSFALVGSLGIGGILTYSMVDGKEKVKEKSVQSVSASNDDSTKEVVSVKAPTERTVDTNGEVPWNYMSAEQIEASQESGEVVYLFSDAEALEQYSIDLSENPDTTPYDKDTLATSWANHMNAFLNGVKEDHPNKLDYFMKIEEAKNAMAAFDYDNVPGLIEDAKSLR
;
A
#
# COMPACT_ATOMS: atom_id res chain seq x y z
N MET A 1 21.27 -49.31 10.92
CA MET A 1 21.16 -47.84 10.91
C MET A 1 20.12 -47.46 9.86
N LYS A 2 19.01 -46.86 10.28
CA LYS A 2 17.83 -46.60 9.44
C LYS A 2 18.00 -45.29 8.67
N LYS A 3 17.66 -45.33 7.38
CA LYS A 3 17.65 -44.20 6.43
C LYS A 3 16.47 -43.28 6.73
N LEU A 4 16.66 -41.97 6.58
CA LEU A 4 15.59 -41.00 6.43
C LEU A 4 15.93 -40.10 5.24
N LEU A 5 15.04 -40.16 4.24
CA LEU A 5 15.06 -39.37 3.02
C LEU A 5 14.37 -38.03 3.30
N VAL A 6 15.03 -36.93 3.00
CA VAL A 6 14.44 -35.58 3.03
C VAL A 6 13.80 -35.34 1.66
N SER A 7 12.47 -35.19 1.64
CA SER A 7 11.68 -34.85 0.47
C SER A 7 11.48 -33.33 0.45
N PHE A 8 12.10 -32.64 -0.50
CA PHE A 8 11.79 -31.25 -0.82
C PHE A 8 10.61 -31.22 -1.79
N ALA A 9 9.44 -30.77 -1.32
CA ALA A 9 8.30 -30.46 -2.18
C ALA A 9 8.45 -29.00 -2.66
N LEU A 10 8.78 -28.84 -3.93
CA LEU A 10 8.86 -27.56 -4.64
C LEU A 10 7.44 -27.22 -5.12
N VAL A 11 6.74 -26.32 -4.42
CA VAL A 11 5.42 -25.82 -4.84
C VAL A 11 5.65 -24.63 -5.77
N GLY A 12 5.37 -24.83 -7.06
CA GLY A 12 5.45 -23.79 -8.08
C GLY A 12 4.32 -22.77 -7.94
N SER A 13 4.68 -21.49 -7.95
CA SER A 13 3.72 -20.40 -8.13
C SER A 13 3.30 -20.32 -9.59
N LEU A 14 2.01 -20.54 -9.84
CA LEU A 14 1.34 -20.23 -11.10
C LEU A 14 1.32 -18.70 -11.26
N GLY A 15 2.13 -18.19 -12.19
CA GLY A 15 2.07 -16.80 -12.62
C GLY A 15 0.75 -16.53 -13.37
N ILE A 16 -0.12 -15.71 -12.78
CA ILE A 16 -1.20 -15.06 -13.50
C ILE A 16 -0.69 -13.68 -13.91
N GLY A 17 -0.08 -13.62 -15.09
CA GLY A 17 0.21 -12.35 -15.76
C GLY A 17 -1.09 -11.76 -16.30
N GLY A 18 -1.63 -10.76 -15.60
CA GLY A 18 -2.69 -9.90 -16.14
C GLY A 18 -2.08 -8.85 -17.06
N ILE A 19 -2.21 -9.03 -18.37
CA ILE A 19 -1.92 -7.97 -19.35
C ILE A 19 -3.13 -7.02 -19.35
N LEU A 20 -2.96 -5.81 -18.82
CA LEU A 20 -3.84 -4.68 -19.08
C LEU A 20 -3.32 -3.95 -20.33
N THR A 21 -3.90 -4.23 -21.50
CA THR A 21 -3.75 -3.36 -22.68
C THR A 21 -4.99 -2.50 -22.81
N TYR A 22 -4.87 -1.23 -22.43
CA TYR A 22 -5.77 -0.17 -22.86
C TYR A 22 -5.21 0.45 -24.13
N SER A 23 -5.94 0.36 -25.24
CA SER A 23 -5.77 1.24 -26.39
C SER A 23 -7.09 1.29 -27.17
N MET A 24 -7.76 2.45 -27.09
CA MET A 24 -8.74 2.85 -28.10
C MET A 24 -8.01 3.20 -29.41
N VAL A 25 -8.59 2.85 -30.56
CA VAL A 25 -8.81 3.69 -31.76
C VAL A 25 -9.14 2.83 -33.00
N ASP A 26 -10.28 3.16 -33.61
CA ASP A 26 -10.78 2.94 -34.98
C ASP A 26 -10.27 1.81 -35.90
N GLY A 27 -11.23 1.11 -36.54
CA GLY A 27 -11.08 0.67 -37.94
C GLY A 27 -11.14 -0.83 -38.26
N LYS A 28 -12.35 -1.29 -38.61
CA LYS A 28 -12.72 -2.32 -39.64
C LYS A 28 -12.13 -3.75 -39.63
N GLU A 29 -13.12 -4.67 -39.62
CA GLU A 29 -13.23 -6.01 -40.25
C GLU A 29 -12.61 -7.28 -39.63
N LYS A 30 -13.51 -8.01 -38.95
CA LYS A 30 -14.05 -9.36 -39.24
C LYS A 30 -13.27 -10.65 -38.91
N VAL A 31 -14.14 -11.64 -38.59
CA VAL A 31 -14.00 -13.12 -38.64
C VAL A 31 -13.54 -13.72 -37.30
N LYS A 32 -14.26 -14.59 -36.56
CA LYS A 32 -15.38 -15.52 -36.85
C LYS A 32 -16.10 -15.86 -35.53
N GLU A 33 -17.42 -15.94 -35.57
CA GLU A 33 -18.23 -16.64 -34.55
C GLU A 33 -17.80 -18.11 -34.42
N LYS A 34 -17.80 -18.62 -33.18
CA LYS A 34 -18.15 -20.00 -32.91
C LYS A 34 -19.14 -20.04 -31.75
N SER A 35 -20.42 -20.04 -32.13
CA SER A 35 -21.57 -20.39 -31.30
C SER A 35 -21.35 -21.77 -30.67
N VAL A 36 -21.47 -21.89 -29.33
CA VAL A 36 -22.01 -23.09 -28.66
C VAL A 36 -22.68 -22.71 -27.32
N GLN A 37 -24.00 -22.94 -27.30
CA GLN A 37 -24.92 -23.26 -26.19
C GLN A 37 -24.94 -22.41 -24.91
N SER A 38 -26.03 -21.63 -24.82
CA SER A 38 -26.79 -21.42 -23.59
C SER A 38 -27.24 -22.76 -23.01
N VAL A 39 -26.76 -23.08 -21.80
CA VAL A 39 -27.45 -23.98 -20.88
C VAL A 39 -27.76 -23.16 -19.62
N SER A 40 -29.06 -23.05 -19.36
CA SER A 40 -29.63 -22.41 -18.19
C SER A 40 -29.43 -23.28 -16.94
N ALA A 41 -29.31 -22.58 -15.81
CA ALA A 41 -29.53 -23.01 -14.43
C ALA A 41 -28.57 -24.04 -13.81
N SER A 42 -27.72 -23.53 -12.93
CA SER A 42 -27.74 -23.97 -11.53
C SER A 42 -27.40 -22.76 -10.67
N ASN A 43 -28.35 -22.38 -9.82
CA ASN A 43 -28.10 -21.52 -8.66
C ASN A 43 -27.05 -22.23 -7.82
N ASP A 44 -25.81 -21.76 -7.87
CA ASP A 44 -24.87 -21.97 -6.79
C ASP A 44 -24.57 -20.58 -6.23
N ASP A 45 -25.34 -20.26 -5.20
CA ASP A 45 -25.10 -19.17 -4.27
C ASP A 45 -23.83 -19.51 -3.49
N SER A 46 -22.70 -19.51 -4.19
CA SER A 46 -21.40 -19.37 -3.54
C SER A 46 -21.22 -17.88 -3.29
N THR A 47 -21.95 -17.38 -2.29
CA THR A 47 -21.50 -16.25 -1.50
C THR A 47 -20.09 -16.62 -1.05
N LYS A 48 -19.08 -16.19 -1.84
CA LYS A 48 -17.70 -16.17 -1.40
C LYS A 48 -17.76 -15.40 -0.10
N GLU A 49 -17.63 -16.11 1.03
CA GLU A 49 -17.22 -15.49 2.27
C GLU A 49 -15.99 -14.67 1.91
N VAL A 50 -16.19 -13.37 1.78
CA VAL A 50 -15.10 -12.41 1.88
C VAL A 50 -14.65 -12.61 3.30
N VAL A 51 -13.66 -13.48 3.48
CA VAL A 51 -12.94 -13.62 4.74
C VAL A 51 -12.38 -12.24 4.98
N SER A 52 -13.11 -11.46 5.76
CA SER A 52 -12.69 -10.16 6.24
C SER A 52 -11.55 -10.47 7.20
N VAL A 53 -10.34 -10.56 6.66
CA VAL A 53 -9.13 -10.60 7.46
C VAL A 53 -9.16 -9.29 8.23
N LYS A 54 -9.40 -9.40 9.52
CA LYS A 54 -9.47 -8.24 10.40
C LYS A 54 -8.11 -7.55 10.34
N ALA A 55 -8.12 -6.26 9.98
CA ALA A 55 -6.91 -5.46 9.92
C ALA A 55 -6.10 -5.57 11.24
N PRO A 56 -4.76 -5.61 11.16
CA PRO A 56 -3.91 -5.65 12.33
C PRO A 56 -4.15 -4.47 13.27
N THR A 57 -4.12 -4.73 14.57
CA THR A 57 -4.22 -3.69 15.61
C THR A 57 -2.96 -3.57 16.46
N GLU A 58 -1.98 -4.45 16.23
CA GLU A 58 -0.72 -4.52 16.96
C GLU A 58 0.41 -4.73 15.97
N ARG A 59 1.57 -4.14 16.27
CA ARG A 59 2.79 -4.36 15.51
C ARG A 59 3.43 -5.67 15.92
N THR A 60 4.16 -6.26 14.98
CA THR A 60 5.00 -7.44 15.25
C THR A 60 6.46 -7.05 15.50
N VAL A 61 6.85 -5.82 15.16
CA VAL A 61 8.14 -5.21 15.50
C VAL A 61 8.04 -4.36 16.76
N ASP A 62 9.14 -4.31 17.53
CA ASP A 62 9.22 -3.50 18.75
C ASP A 62 9.55 -2.03 18.41
N THR A 63 8.55 -1.16 18.56
CA THR A 63 8.68 0.30 18.44
C THR A 63 8.50 1.00 19.79
N ASN A 64 8.58 0.27 20.91
CA ASN A 64 8.26 0.77 22.26
C ASN A 64 6.88 1.47 22.37
N GLY A 65 5.92 1.08 21.52
CA GLY A 65 4.58 1.67 21.48
C GLY A 65 4.48 3.00 20.72
N GLU A 66 5.58 3.50 20.18
CA GLU A 66 5.61 4.72 19.37
C GLU A 66 5.53 4.42 17.87
N VAL A 67 5.59 5.49 17.07
CA VAL A 67 5.57 5.45 15.61
C VAL A 67 6.86 4.85 15.03
N PRO A 68 6.80 4.03 13.96
CA PRO A 68 7.96 3.27 13.48
C PRO A 68 9.16 4.13 13.03
N TRP A 69 8.91 5.31 12.46
CA TRP A 69 9.97 6.18 11.93
C TRP A 69 10.90 6.76 13.00
N ASN A 70 10.54 6.66 14.29
CA ASN A 70 11.44 7.02 15.40
C ASN A 70 12.59 6.00 15.59
N TYR A 71 12.42 4.77 15.08
CA TYR A 71 13.32 3.65 15.36
C TYR A 71 13.94 3.04 14.10
N MET A 72 13.27 3.21 12.95
CA MET A 72 13.63 2.55 11.71
C MET A 72 13.60 3.56 10.57
N SER A 73 14.56 3.46 9.65
CA SER A 73 14.49 4.14 8.35
C SER A 73 13.39 3.52 7.48
N ALA A 74 12.91 4.25 6.47
CA ALA A 74 11.91 3.75 5.53
C ALA A 74 12.34 2.43 4.86
N GLU A 75 13.62 2.28 4.49
CA GLU A 75 14.17 1.05 3.91
C GLU A 75 14.08 -0.14 4.88
N GLN A 76 14.41 0.07 6.16
CA GLN A 76 14.28 -0.98 7.18
C GLN A 76 12.81 -1.38 7.39
N ILE A 77 11.90 -0.41 7.31
CA ILE A 77 10.45 -0.66 7.44
C ILE A 77 9.98 -1.50 6.25
N GLU A 78 10.29 -1.09 5.02
CA GLU A 78 9.91 -1.82 3.80
C GLU A 78 10.47 -3.25 3.83
N ALA A 79 11.74 -3.44 4.19
CA ALA A 79 12.34 -4.77 4.32
C ALA A 79 11.63 -5.65 5.37
N SER A 80 11.18 -5.05 6.47
CA SER A 80 10.43 -5.76 7.51
C SER A 80 9.04 -6.16 7.01
N GLN A 81 8.34 -5.25 6.32
CA GLN A 81 7.04 -5.52 5.72
C GLN A 81 7.12 -6.63 4.65
N GLU A 82 8.16 -6.62 3.82
CA GLU A 82 8.41 -7.69 2.82
C GLU A 82 8.65 -9.06 3.47
N SER A 83 9.14 -9.09 4.71
CA SER A 83 9.28 -10.32 5.50
C SER A 83 8.00 -10.78 6.20
N GLY A 84 6.90 -10.03 6.04
CA GLY A 84 5.58 -10.33 6.61
C GLY A 84 5.32 -9.68 7.97
N GLU A 85 6.17 -8.75 8.40
CA GLU A 85 6.00 -8.03 9.66
C GLU A 85 4.98 -6.88 9.53
N VAL A 86 4.17 -6.69 10.57
CA VAL A 86 3.29 -5.52 10.71
C VAL A 86 4.08 -4.42 11.41
N VAL A 87 4.50 -3.42 10.64
CA VAL A 87 5.28 -2.28 11.14
C VAL A 87 4.42 -1.04 11.34
N TYR A 88 3.70 -0.62 10.29
CA TYR A 88 2.73 0.45 10.38
C TYR A 88 1.35 -0.06 10.75
N LEU A 89 0.64 0.71 11.56
CA LEU A 89 -0.78 0.52 11.84
C LEU A 89 -1.56 1.70 11.26
N PHE A 90 -2.84 1.49 10.93
CA PHE A 90 -3.68 2.60 10.47
C PHE A 90 -3.85 3.70 11.52
N SER A 91 -3.71 3.39 12.81
CA SER A 91 -3.67 4.40 13.88
C SER A 91 -2.51 5.40 13.73
N ASP A 92 -1.48 5.09 12.95
CA ASP A 92 -0.33 5.97 12.71
C ASP A 92 -0.64 7.10 11.72
N ALA A 93 -1.76 6.99 11.00
CA ALA A 93 -2.27 7.99 10.07
C ALA A 93 -2.22 9.40 10.65
N GLU A 94 -2.71 9.58 11.89
CA GLU A 94 -2.81 10.89 12.51
C GLU A 94 -1.44 11.54 12.75
N ALA A 95 -0.48 10.76 13.25
CA ALA A 95 0.87 11.25 13.47
C ALA A 95 1.60 11.50 12.13
N LEU A 96 1.36 10.66 11.13
CA LEU A 96 1.93 10.83 9.78
C LEU A 96 1.41 12.10 9.11
N GLU A 97 0.10 12.34 9.19
CA GLU A 97 -0.55 13.55 8.66
C GLU A 97 0.03 14.81 9.31
N GLN A 98 0.08 14.85 10.64
CA GLN A 98 0.59 16.01 11.37
C GLN A 98 2.06 16.26 11.04
N TYR A 99 2.90 15.24 11.04
CA TYR A 99 4.32 15.40 10.72
C TYR A 99 4.52 15.87 9.27
N SER A 100 3.67 15.44 8.34
CA SER A 100 3.72 15.91 6.94
C SER A 100 3.45 17.42 6.85
N ILE A 101 2.47 17.92 7.61
CA ILE A 101 2.18 19.36 7.71
C ILE A 101 3.37 20.09 8.34
N ASP A 102 3.81 19.64 9.51
CA ASP A 102 4.88 20.30 10.28
C ASP A 102 6.18 20.41 9.46
N LEU A 103 6.55 19.33 8.76
CA LEU A 103 7.71 19.31 7.88
C LEU A 103 7.56 20.26 6.68
N SER A 104 6.35 20.39 6.13
CA SER A 104 6.07 21.28 4.99
C SER A 104 6.09 22.76 5.37
N GLU A 105 5.69 23.12 6.59
CA GLU A 105 5.57 24.52 7.00
C GLU A 105 6.83 25.04 7.72
N ASN A 106 7.27 24.34 8.77
CA ASN A 106 8.31 24.83 9.69
C ASN A 106 9.24 23.71 10.18
N PRO A 107 10.01 23.05 9.29
CA PRO A 107 10.85 21.93 9.67
C PRO A 107 12.05 22.39 10.51
N ASP A 108 12.42 21.58 11.51
CA ASP A 108 13.78 21.64 12.06
C ASP A 108 14.75 21.04 11.03
N THR A 109 15.59 21.89 10.46
CA THR A 109 16.54 21.54 9.39
C THR A 109 17.94 21.20 9.92
N THR A 110 18.04 20.82 11.19
CA THR A 110 19.31 20.40 11.79
C THR A 110 19.29 18.89 12.03
N PRO A 111 20.22 18.10 11.45
CA PRO A 111 21.39 18.49 10.66
C PRO A 111 21.17 18.48 9.13
N TYR A 112 19.96 18.20 8.65
CA TYR A 112 19.66 18.01 7.22
C TYR A 112 18.75 19.12 6.68
N ASP A 113 18.99 19.55 5.44
CA ASP A 113 18.10 20.50 4.78
C ASP A 113 16.69 19.94 4.59
N LYS A 114 15.74 20.86 4.39
CA LYS A 114 14.31 20.55 4.24
C LYS A 114 14.03 19.55 3.12
N ASP A 115 14.69 19.68 1.98
CA ASP A 115 14.45 18.84 0.80
C ASP A 115 14.93 17.40 1.03
N THR A 116 16.04 17.24 1.75
CA THR A 116 16.54 15.94 2.20
C THR A 116 15.57 15.29 3.18
N LEU A 117 15.07 16.06 4.16
CA LEU A 117 14.06 15.58 5.11
C LEU A 117 12.76 15.22 4.40
N ALA A 118 12.31 16.03 3.45
CA ALA A 118 11.10 15.81 2.65
C ALA A 118 11.21 14.53 1.80
N THR A 119 12.36 14.31 1.16
CA THR A 119 12.63 13.07 0.40
C THR A 119 12.59 11.86 1.32
N SER A 120 13.27 11.94 2.47
CA SER A 120 13.26 10.86 3.47
C SER A 120 11.85 10.59 3.98
N TRP A 121 11.08 11.64 4.24
CA TRP A 121 9.72 11.52 4.74
C TRP A 121 8.75 10.96 3.70
N ALA A 122 8.89 11.33 2.42
CA ALA A 122 8.10 10.74 1.35
C ALA A 122 8.32 9.21 1.25
N ASN A 123 9.52 8.71 1.55
CA ASN A 123 9.77 7.27 1.64
C ASN A 123 9.02 6.64 2.83
N HIS A 124 8.95 7.32 3.98
CA HIS A 124 8.12 6.85 5.10
C HIS A 124 6.63 6.82 4.76
N MET A 125 6.12 7.86 4.06
CA MET A 125 4.75 7.87 3.58
C MET A 125 4.47 6.72 2.61
N ASN A 126 5.43 6.39 1.73
CA ASN A 126 5.33 5.23 0.83
C ASN A 126 5.25 3.91 1.61
N ALA A 127 6.12 3.72 2.60
CA ALA A 127 6.14 2.53 3.45
C ALA A 127 4.84 2.37 4.27
N PHE A 128 4.27 3.48 4.74
CA PHE A 128 2.95 3.48 5.38
C PHE A 128 1.86 3.01 4.41
N LEU A 129 1.78 3.60 3.22
CA LEU A 129 0.81 3.22 2.20
C LEU A 129 0.90 1.73 1.86
N ASN A 130 2.11 1.22 1.65
CA ASN A 130 2.32 -0.19 1.32
C ASN A 130 1.95 -1.14 2.47
N GLY A 131 2.21 -0.74 3.71
CA GLY A 131 1.92 -1.58 4.87
C GLY A 131 0.44 -1.65 5.27
N VAL A 132 -0.36 -0.65 4.89
CA VAL A 132 -1.68 -0.44 5.51
C VAL A 132 -2.84 -0.50 4.51
N LYS A 133 -2.61 -0.20 3.23
CA LYS A 133 -3.68 -0.05 2.23
C LYS A 133 -4.51 -1.33 1.99
N GLU A 134 -3.85 -2.48 1.98
CA GLU A 134 -4.49 -3.76 1.63
C GLU A 134 -5.49 -4.21 2.70
N ASP A 135 -5.21 -3.89 3.96
CA ASP A 135 -6.07 -4.19 5.11
C ASP A 135 -7.26 -3.22 5.26
N HIS A 136 -7.25 -2.11 4.51
CA HIS A 136 -8.28 -1.06 4.56
C HIS A 136 -8.80 -0.66 3.17
N PRO A 137 -9.38 -1.61 2.40
CA PRO A 137 -9.83 -1.36 1.03
C PRO A 137 -10.95 -0.31 0.93
N ASN A 138 -11.70 -0.08 2.00
CA ASN A 138 -12.73 0.96 2.08
C ASN A 138 -12.18 2.37 2.31
N LYS A 139 -10.86 2.53 2.43
CA LYS A 139 -10.17 3.81 2.63
C LYS A 139 -9.34 4.22 1.40
N LEU A 140 -9.69 3.70 0.22
CA LEU A 140 -8.96 3.98 -1.01
C LEU A 140 -8.80 5.49 -1.27
N ASP A 141 -9.87 6.27 -1.15
CA ASP A 141 -9.83 7.72 -1.38
C ASP A 141 -8.89 8.44 -0.41
N TYR A 142 -8.86 8.01 0.86
CA TYR A 142 -7.90 8.49 1.86
C TYR A 142 -6.46 8.20 1.42
N PHE A 143 -6.15 6.95 1.04
CA PHE A 143 -4.80 6.57 0.63
C PHE A 143 -4.36 7.26 -0.66
N MET A 144 -5.27 7.49 -1.60
CA MET A 144 -4.97 8.27 -2.80
C MET A 144 -4.57 9.71 -2.44
N LYS A 145 -5.23 10.33 -1.46
CA LYS A 145 -4.84 11.67 -0.99
C LYS A 145 -3.51 11.68 -0.24
N ILE A 146 -3.23 10.67 0.57
CA ILE A 146 -1.90 10.52 1.18
C ILE A 146 -0.82 10.30 0.11
N GLU A 147 -1.12 9.58 -0.98
CA GLU A 147 -0.21 9.43 -2.11
C GLU A 147 0.03 10.75 -2.87
N GLU A 148 -1.00 11.56 -3.07
CA GLU A 148 -0.86 12.91 -3.62
C GLU A 148 0.05 13.77 -2.73
N ALA A 149 -0.16 13.76 -1.41
CA ALA A 149 0.68 14.49 -0.45
C ALA A 149 2.14 13.99 -0.44
N LYS A 150 2.36 12.67 -0.53
CA LYS A 150 3.68 12.05 -0.69
C LYS A 150 4.37 12.58 -1.94
N ASN A 151 3.66 12.60 -3.07
CA ASN A 151 4.21 13.07 -4.34
C ASN A 151 4.54 14.57 -4.29
N ALA A 152 3.71 15.39 -3.66
CA ALA A 152 3.98 16.82 -3.43
C ALA A 152 5.24 17.01 -2.56
N MET A 153 5.37 16.24 -1.47
CA MET A 153 6.55 16.27 -0.60
C MET A 153 7.84 15.89 -1.38
N ALA A 154 7.80 14.82 -2.18
CA ALA A 154 8.91 14.38 -3.01
C ALA A 154 9.27 15.38 -4.14
N ALA A 155 8.30 16.17 -4.59
CA ALA A 155 8.48 17.23 -5.59
C ALA A 155 8.84 18.59 -4.96
N PHE A 156 9.00 18.66 -3.65
CA PHE A 156 9.24 19.90 -2.87
C PHE A 156 8.14 20.97 -3.03
N ASP A 157 6.93 20.52 -3.35
CA ASP A 157 5.73 21.35 -3.48
C ASP A 157 5.05 21.54 -2.12
N TYR A 158 5.77 22.22 -1.22
CA TYR A 158 5.39 22.34 0.19
C TYR A 158 4.08 23.10 0.41
N ASP A 159 3.77 24.07 -0.43
CA ASP A 159 2.58 24.91 -0.29
C ASP A 159 1.28 24.10 -0.45
N ASN A 160 1.32 23.01 -1.22
CA ASN A 160 0.16 22.15 -1.46
C ASN A 160 0.00 21.04 -0.42
N VAL A 161 1.06 20.67 0.31
CA VAL A 161 1.02 19.56 1.27
C VAL A 161 -0.07 19.74 2.34
N PRO A 162 -0.19 20.88 3.04
CA PRO A 162 -1.21 21.04 4.07
C PRO A 162 -2.63 20.84 3.55
N GLY A 163 -2.94 21.39 2.37
CA GLY A 163 -4.26 21.22 1.75
C GLY A 163 -4.58 19.77 1.40
N LEU A 164 -3.60 19.04 0.85
CA LEU A 164 -3.75 17.62 0.53
C LEU A 164 -3.94 16.75 1.78
N ILE A 165 -3.25 17.07 2.87
CA ILE A 165 -3.39 16.36 4.15
C ILE A 165 -4.75 16.66 4.80
N GLU A 166 -5.24 17.90 4.77
CA GLU A 166 -6.59 18.23 5.27
C GLU A 166 -7.70 17.55 4.45
N ASP A 167 -7.55 17.50 3.13
CA ASP A 167 -8.42 16.71 2.26
C ASP A 167 -8.41 15.22 2.66
N ALA A 168 -7.23 14.63 2.88
CA ALA A 168 -7.09 13.26 3.34
C ALA A 168 -7.80 13.03 4.68
N LYS A 169 -7.58 13.91 5.67
CA LYS A 169 -8.22 13.84 6.99
C LYS A 169 -9.75 13.80 6.90
N SER A 170 -10.34 14.50 5.93
CA SER A 170 -11.79 14.49 5.72
C SER A 170 -12.35 13.15 5.20
N LEU A 171 -11.49 12.30 4.63
CA LEU A 171 -11.82 11.00 4.04
C LEU A 171 -11.53 9.82 4.99
N ARG A 172 -10.80 10.07 6.08
CA ARG A 172 -10.42 9.06 7.07
C ARG A 172 -11.59 8.65 7.96
#